data_AF-A0A378F3L6-F1
#
_entry.id   AF-A0A378F3L6-F1
#
_cell.length_a   1.000
_cell.length_b   1.000
_cell.length_c   1.000
_cell.angle_alpha   90.00
_cell.angle_beta   90.00
_cell.angle_gamma   90.00
#
_symmetry.space_group_name_H-M   'P 1'
#
loop_
_entity.id
_entity.type
_entity.pdbx_description
1 polymer ?
#
loop_
_entity_poly.entity_id
_entity_poly.type
_entity_poly.pdbx_seq_one_letter_code
_entity_poly.pdbx_strand_id
1 'polypeptide(L)'
;MEPRPYDGRDRNAPAVKPLDINEPEGKNYTITGDTIHWQNWDFHLRLNSRVGPILSTVTYNDNGIKRQVMYEGSLGGMIVPYGDPDVGWYFKAYLDSGDYGMGTLTSPIVPR
;
A
#
# COMPACT_ATOMS: atom_id res chain seq x y z
N MET A 1 -16.17 -16.33 -26.60
CA MET A 1 -15.95 -14.93 -26.19
C MET A 1 -14.70 -14.45 -26.88
N GLU A 2 -14.71 -13.31 -27.58
CA GLU A 2 -13.49 -12.79 -28.21
C GLU A 2 -12.51 -12.26 -27.15
N PRO A 3 -11.21 -12.63 -27.19
CA PRO A 3 -10.20 -12.05 -26.31
C PRO A 3 -10.07 -10.54 -26.53
N ARG A 4 -10.06 -9.75 -25.46
CA ARG A 4 -9.84 -8.30 -25.52
C ARG A 4 -8.61 -7.90 -24.69
N PRO A 5 -7.68 -7.08 -25.22
CA PRO A 5 -6.53 -6.60 -24.47
C PRO A 5 -6.96 -5.62 -23.36
N TYR A 6 -6.19 -5.59 -22.27
CA TYR A 6 -6.48 -4.75 -21.10
C TYR A 6 -5.76 -3.39 -21.12
N ASP A 7 -4.78 -3.20 -22.01
CA ASP A 7 -3.89 -2.04 -22.06
C ASP A 7 -4.43 -0.88 -22.92
N GLY A 8 -5.61 -1.04 -23.49
CA GLY A 8 -6.26 0.00 -24.28
C GLY A 8 -5.76 0.12 -25.73
N ARG A 9 -4.93 -0.80 -26.23
CA ARG A 9 -4.43 -0.77 -27.62
C ARG A 9 -5.53 -0.78 -28.70
N ASP A 10 -6.73 -1.21 -28.34
CA ASP A 10 -7.93 -1.28 -29.20
C ASP A 10 -9.03 -0.29 -28.75
N ARG A 11 -8.70 0.68 -27.88
CA ARG A 11 -9.65 1.64 -27.31
C ARG A 11 -9.26 3.08 -27.61
N ASN A 12 -10.26 3.92 -27.86
CA ASN A 12 -10.12 5.38 -27.85
C ASN A 12 -10.69 5.92 -26.54
N ALA A 13 -9.83 6.37 -25.62
CA ALA A 13 -10.26 7.00 -24.38
C ALA A 13 -10.85 8.39 -24.66
N PRO A 14 -11.97 8.79 -24.00
CA PRO A 14 -12.52 10.13 -24.15
C PRO A 14 -11.56 11.17 -23.56
N ALA A 15 -11.57 12.37 -24.13
CA ALA A 15 -10.84 13.50 -23.57
C ALA A 15 -11.44 13.90 -22.21
N VAL A 16 -10.57 14.17 -21.22
CA VAL A 16 -10.95 14.61 -19.87
C VAL A 16 -10.31 15.96 -19.59
N LYS A 17 -11.02 16.87 -18.91
CA LYS A 17 -10.45 18.15 -18.48
C LYS A 17 -9.35 17.92 -17.43
N PRO A 18 -8.24 18.69 -17.44
CA PRO A 18 -7.18 18.56 -16.45
C PRO A 18 -7.67 18.79 -15.01
N LEU A 19 -7.06 18.10 -14.06
CA LEU A 19 -7.21 18.29 -12.61
C LEU A 19 -5.82 18.26 -11.99
N ASP A 20 -5.41 19.38 -11.39
CA ASP A 20 -4.12 19.51 -10.72
C ASP A 20 -4.33 19.66 -9.21
N ILE A 21 -3.62 18.87 -8.41
CA ILE A 21 -3.58 18.98 -6.95
C ILE A 21 -2.23 19.60 -6.57
N ASN A 22 -2.26 20.86 -6.12
CA ASN A 22 -1.05 21.64 -5.90
C ASN A 22 -0.90 22.04 -4.43
N GLU A 23 0.33 22.00 -3.92
CA GLU A 23 0.71 22.44 -2.58
C GLU A 23 1.85 23.50 -2.72
N PRO A 24 1.50 24.76 -3.08
CA PRO A 24 2.48 25.76 -3.50
C PRO A 24 3.44 26.19 -2.38
N GLU A 25 3.03 26.03 -1.12
CA GLU A 25 3.83 26.34 0.07
C GLU A 25 4.55 25.09 0.63
N GLY A 26 4.49 23.96 -0.09
CA GLY A 26 5.08 22.70 0.34
C GLY A 26 4.11 21.82 1.14
N LYS A 27 4.66 20.74 1.70
CA LYS A 27 3.88 19.71 2.41
C LYS A 27 3.76 20.04 3.89
N ASN A 28 2.64 19.65 4.50
CA ASN A 28 2.45 19.73 5.96
C ASN A 28 3.13 18.58 6.73
N TYR A 29 3.74 17.63 6.03
CA TYR A 29 4.50 16.54 6.63
C TYR A 29 6.00 16.75 6.43
N THR A 30 6.80 16.27 7.37
CA THR A 30 8.26 16.19 7.24
C THR A 30 8.69 14.73 7.31
N ILE A 31 9.67 14.37 6.49
CA ILE A 31 10.30 13.05 6.49
C ILE A 31 11.76 13.25 6.92
N THR A 32 12.15 12.64 8.03
CA THR A 32 13.53 12.69 8.56
C THR A 32 14.05 11.26 8.69
N GLY A 33 14.94 10.87 7.76
CA GLY A 33 15.23 9.45 7.55
C GLY A 33 13.95 8.71 7.20
N ASP A 34 13.61 7.70 7.99
CA ASP A 34 12.38 6.90 7.85
C ASP A 34 11.24 7.34 8.79
N THR A 35 11.43 8.45 9.53
CA THR A 35 10.40 8.99 10.44
C THR A 35 9.55 10.03 9.73
N ILE A 36 8.23 9.87 9.81
CA ILE A 36 7.24 10.80 9.28
C ILE A 36 6.59 11.54 10.45
N HIS A 37 6.67 12.86 10.38
CA HIS A 37 5.93 13.76 11.24
C HIS A 37 4.82 14.44 10.41
N TRP A 38 3.58 14.38 10.89
CA TRP A 38 2.45 15.06 10.25
C TRP A 38 1.42 15.48 11.28
N GLN A 39 1.23 16.79 11.45
CA GLN A 39 0.35 17.34 12.48
C GLN A 39 0.71 16.79 13.86
N ASN A 40 -0.25 16.19 14.57
CA ASN A 40 -0.01 15.57 15.87
C ASN A 40 0.58 14.15 15.78
N TRP A 41 0.80 13.60 14.58
CA TRP A 41 1.29 12.23 14.41
C TRP A 41 2.80 12.18 14.21
N ASP A 42 3.43 11.22 14.88
CA ASP A 42 4.78 10.77 14.57
C ASP A 42 4.79 9.25 14.42
N PHE A 43 5.46 8.74 13.40
CA PHE A 43 5.68 7.32 13.21
C PHE A 43 6.89 7.04 12.33
N HIS A 44 7.46 5.85 12.46
CA HIS A 44 8.54 5.35 11.62
C HIS A 44 7.96 4.41 10.55
N LEU A 45 8.41 4.54 9.30
CA LEU A 45 8.00 3.70 8.17
C LEU A 45 9.20 2.92 7.64
N ARG A 46 9.11 1.59 7.64
CA ARG A 46 10.11 0.72 7.00
C ARG A 46 9.48 -0.30 6.07
N LEU A 47 10.30 -0.87 5.19
CA LEU A 47 9.87 -1.94 4.28
C LEU A 47 10.37 -3.31 4.73
N ASN A 48 9.55 -4.32 4.51
CA ASN A 48 9.85 -5.72 4.71
C ASN A 48 9.51 -6.51 3.45
N SER A 49 10.40 -7.38 2.99
CA SER A 49 10.22 -8.17 1.75
C SER A 49 9.03 -9.13 1.77
N ARG A 50 8.57 -9.55 2.96
CA ARG A 50 7.42 -10.44 3.12
C ARG A 50 6.11 -9.65 3.13
N VAL A 51 5.99 -8.70 4.04
CA VAL A 51 4.69 -8.06 4.38
C VAL A 51 4.55 -6.60 3.90
N GLY A 52 5.58 -6.06 3.25
CA GLY A 52 5.58 -4.70 2.74
C GLY A 52 5.81 -3.66 3.85
N PRO A 53 5.05 -2.55 3.87
CA PRO A 53 5.27 -1.45 4.81
C PRO A 53 4.95 -1.85 6.26
N ILE A 54 5.78 -1.39 7.18
CA ILE A 54 5.63 -1.54 8.62
C ILE A 54 5.68 -0.15 9.24
N LEU A 55 4.65 0.17 10.03
CA LEU A 55 4.58 1.40 10.83
C LEU A 55 5.01 1.07 12.25
N SER A 56 6.02 1.77 12.75
CA SER A 56 6.56 1.57 14.09
C SER A 56 6.50 2.86 14.91
N THR A 57 6.52 2.72 16.23
CA THR A 57 6.59 3.81 17.22
C THR A 57 5.58 4.92 16.96
N VAL A 58 4.34 4.55 16.64
CA VAL A 58 3.25 5.49 16.35
C VAL A 58 2.83 6.18 17.65
N THR A 59 2.91 7.51 17.63
CA THR A 59 2.49 8.36 18.74
C THR A 59 1.57 9.47 18.26
N TYR A 60 0.74 9.96 19.17
CA TYR A 60 -0.08 11.14 18.98
C TYR A 60 0.29 12.21 20.00
N ASN A 61 0.56 13.43 19.55
CA ASN A 61 0.83 14.59 20.39
C ASN A 61 -0.49 15.17 20.90
N ASP A 62 -0.84 14.81 22.13
CA ASP A 62 -1.98 15.32 22.88
C ASP A 62 -1.50 16.49 23.76
N ASN A 63 -1.69 17.72 23.28
CA ASN A 63 -1.38 18.95 24.00
C ASN A 63 0.07 19.04 24.53
N GLY A 64 1.04 18.68 23.69
CA GLY A 64 2.48 18.70 24.01
C GLY A 64 3.01 17.38 24.55
N ILE A 65 2.16 16.40 24.83
CA ILE A 65 2.55 15.09 25.35
C ILE A 65 2.38 14.04 24.26
N LYS A 66 3.48 13.38 23.87
CA LYS A 66 3.43 12.24 22.94
C LYS A 66 2.88 11.00 23.66
N ARG A 67 1.66 10.61 23.31
CA ARG A 67 0.98 9.42 23.82
C ARG A 67 1.21 8.27 22.87
N GLN A 68 1.60 7.12 23.40
CA GLN A 68 1.79 5.90 22.63
C GLN A 68 0.45 5.42 22.07
N VAL A 69 0.42 5.13 20.76
CA VAL A 69 -0.76 4.58 20.09
C VAL A 69 -0.50 3.16 19.61
N MET A 70 0.65 2.92 18.95
CA MET A 70 1.02 1.60 18.45
C MET A 70 2.53 1.45 18.39
N TYR A 71 3.07 0.38 18.95
CA TYR A 71 4.51 0.11 18.86
C TYR A 71 4.92 -0.39 17.48
N GLU A 72 4.16 -1.33 16.89
CA GLU A 72 4.36 -1.81 15.54
C GLU A 72 3.04 -2.30 14.94
N GLY A 73 2.79 -1.96 13.68
CA GLY A 73 1.65 -2.43 12.91
C GLY A 73 2.03 -2.69 11.45
N SER A 74 1.56 -3.82 10.92
CA SER A 74 1.81 -4.27 9.56
C SER A 74 0.76 -5.30 9.13
N LEU A 75 0.80 -5.69 7.86
CA LEU A 75 0.07 -6.87 7.41
C LEU A 75 0.62 -8.11 8.12
N GLY A 76 -0.23 -8.84 8.86
CA GLY A 76 0.16 -10.13 9.44
C GLY A 76 0.28 -11.23 8.38
N GLY A 77 -0.69 -11.27 7.47
CA GLY A 77 -0.78 -12.22 6.36
C GLY A 77 -2.10 -12.07 5.62
N MET A 78 -2.21 -12.71 4.45
CA MET A 78 -3.47 -12.82 3.71
C MET A 78 -3.59 -14.18 3.03
N ILE A 79 -4.82 -14.57 2.70
CA ILE A 79 -5.13 -15.79 1.96
C ILE A 79 -6.18 -15.52 0.88
N VAL A 80 -6.00 -16.11 -0.30
CA VAL A 80 -6.98 -16.11 -1.40
C VAL A 80 -7.42 -17.55 -1.71
N PRO A 81 -8.41 -18.08 -0.98
CA PRO A 81 -8.92 -19.43 -1.17
C PRO A 81 -9.97 -19.48 -2.28
N TYR A 82 -9.79 -20.39 -3.23
CA TYR A 82 -10.80 -20.71 -4.23
C TYR A 82 -11.76 -21.79 -3.71
N GLY A 83 -13.03 -21.69 -4.09
CA GLY A 83 -14.10 -22.60 -3.65
C GLY A 83 -14.53 -23.64 -4.68
N ASP A 84 -13.86 -23.73 -5.82
CA ASP A 84 -14.16 -24.70 -6.87
C ASP A 84 -13.48 -26.05 -6.57
N PRO A 85 -14.24 -27.16 -6.47
CA PRO A 85 -13.71 -28.47 -6.10
C PRO A 85 -13.04 -29.23 -7.26
N ASP A 86 -13.11 -28.74 -8.50
CA ASP A 86 -12.53 -29.42 -9.65
C ASP A 86 -11.00 -29.55 -9.50
N VAL A 87 -10.43 -30.54 -10.20
CA VAL A 87 -9.01 -30.93 -10.08
C VAL A 87 -8.03 -29.77 -10.29
N GLY A 88 -8.40 -28.77 -11.09
CA GLY A 88 -7.60 -27.59 -11.36
C GLY A 88 -7.69 -26.46 -10.32
N TRP A 89 -8.55 -26.62 -9.30
CA TRP A 89 -8.93 -25.54 -8.38
C TRP A 89 -8.90 -25.93 -6.91
N TYR A 90 -9.16 -27.19 -6.57
CA TYR A 90 -9.33 -27.62 -5.17
C TYR A 90 -8.16 -27.28 -4.23
N PHE A 91 -6.95 -27.10 -4.77
CA PHE A 91 -5.74 -26.78 -4.01
C PHE A 91 -5.39 -25.28 -3.98
N LYS A 92 -6.12 -24.44 -4.71
CA LYS A 92 -5.78 -23.01 -4.85
C LYS A 92 -6.20 -22.24 -3.59
N ALA A 93 -5.23 -22.02 -2.73
CA ALA A 93 -5.35 -21.10 -1.60
C ALA A 93 -4.02 -20.36 -1.44
N TYR A 94 -3.89 -19.22 -2.11
CA TYR A 94 -2.64 -18.47 -2.13
C TYR A 94 -2.42 -17.75 -0.80
N LEU A 95 -1.27 -17.96 -0.15
CA LEU A 95 -0.84 -17.15 1.00
C LEU A 95 0.12 -16.06 0.51
N ASP A 96 -0.40 -14.99 -0.08
CA ASP A 96 0.38 -14.05 -0.91
C ASP A 96 1.65 -13.53 -0.24
N SER A 97 1.55 -13.04 1.00
CA SER A 97 2.73 -12.54 1.72
C SER A 97 3.65 -13.67 2.18
N GLY A 98 3.09 -14.82 2.57
CA GLY A 98 3.84 -15.95 3.11
C GLY A 98 4.64 -16.70 2.07
N ASP A 99 4.00 -17.06 0.96
CA ASP A 99 4.57 -17.94 -0.06
C ASP A 99 5.30 -17.16 -1.16
N TYR A 100 4.92 -15.91 -1.41
CA TYR A 100 5.43 -15.13 -2.55
C TYR A 100 6.19 -13.86 -2.15
N GLY A 101 5.96 -13.33 -0.95
CA GLY A 101 6.60 -12.11 -0.45
C GLY A 101 6.07 -10.85 -1.13
N MET A 102 5.01 -10.29 -0.58
CA MET A 102 4.36 -9.09 -1.12
C MET A 102 5.26 -7.85 -1.14
N GLY A 103 6.21 -7.74 -0.21
CA GLY A 103 7.20 -6.67 -0.24
C GLY A 103 8.16 -6.79 -1.42
N THR A 104 8.62 -8.01 -1.73
CA THR A 104 9.42 -8.30 -2.93
C THR A 104 8.63 -8.02 -4.21
N LEU A 105 7.33 -8.32 -4.20
CA LEU A 105 6.42 -8.09 -5.32
C LEU A 105 5.83 -6.67 -5.37
N THR A 106 6.43 -5.70 -4.65
CA THR A 106 5.97 -4.32 -4.68
C THR A 106 5.95 -3.79 -6.12
N SER A 107 4.77 -3.38 -6.57
CA SER A 107 4.63 -2.71 -7.87
C SER A 107 5.01 -1.22 -7.74
N PRO A 108 5.92 -0.70 -8.59
CA PRO A 108 6.28 0.71 -8.55
C PRO A 108 5.06 1.62 -8.77
N ILE A 109 5.00 2.72 -8.00
CA ILE A 109 3.96 3.74 -8.20
C ILE A 109 4.19 4.42 -9.56
N VAL A 110 3.12 4.49 -10.36
CA VAL A 110 3.09 5.25 -11.62
C VAL A 110 2.62 6.67 -11.31
N PRO A 111 3.48 7.70 -11.47
CA PRO A 111 3.06 9.09 -11.29
C PRO A 111 1.94 9.43 -12.27
N ARG A 112 0.98 10.24 -11.81
CA ARG A 112 -0.05 10.85 -12.67
C ARG A 112 0.23 12.33 -12.83
#